data_AF-A0A1W9NTQ5-F1
#
_entry.id   AF-A0A1W9NTQ5-F1
#
_cell.length_a   1.000
_cell.length_b   1.000
_cell.length_c   1.000
_cell.angle_alpha   90.00
_cell.angle_beta   90.00
_cell.angle_gamma   90.00
#
_symmetry.space_group_name_H-M   'P 1'
#
loop_
_entity.id
_entity.type
_entity.pdbx_description
1 polymer ?
#
loop_
_entity_poly.entity_id
_entity_poly.type
_entity_poly.pdbx_seq_one_letter_code
_entity_poly.pdbx_strand_id
1 'polypeptide(L)' 'MQTESFLKNLAFSDKSVVITPMLESDFGKEIRIAFKEGQIMKEHKTKFPIAVMTLRGSIEFGVGDKKFILNEG' A
#
# COMPACT_ATOMS: atom_id res chain seq x y z
N MET A 1 -10.51 21.03 -4.74
CA MET A 1 -9.31 20.23 -5.05
C MET A 1 -8.69 19.83 -3.73
N GLN A 2 -8.66 18.53 -3.41
CA GLN A 2 -7.89 18.02 -2.27
C GLN A 2 -6.49 17.67 -2.74
N THR A 3 -5.47 17.89 -1.91
CA THR A 3 -4.08 17.65 -2.28
C THR A 3 -3.37 17.01 -1.11
N GLU A 4 -2.82 15.83 -1.34
CA GLU A 4 -2.10 15.04 -0.35
C GLU A 4 -0.74 14.63 -0.89
N SER A 5 0.19 14.32 0.01
CA SER A 5 1.55 13.91 -0.36
C SER A 5 1.90 12.59 0.31
N PHE A 6 2.20 11.58 -0.50
CA PHE A 6 2.58 10.25 -0.01
C PHE A 6 3.84 10.26 0.88
N LEU A 7 4.72 11.26 0.77
CA LEU A 7 5.95 11.33 1.57
C LEU A 7 5.83 12.24 2.78
N LYS A 8 4.79 13.08 2.87
CA LYS A 8 4.55 13.94 4.03
C LYS A 8 3.98 13.12 5.19
N ASN A 9 4.51 13.33 6.40
CA ASN A 9 4.09 12.62 7.62
C ASN A 9 4.10 11.08 7.43
N LEU A 10 5.09 10.57 6.68
CA LEU A 10 5.31 9.14 6.53
C LEU A 10 5.76 8.57 7.89
N ALA A 11 5.07 7.53 8.35
CA ALA A 11 5.38 6.86 9.60
C ALA A 11 5.54 5.36 9.36
N PHE A 12 6.47 4.76 10.10
CA PHE A 12 6.69 3.32 10.14
C PHE A 12 6.47 2.82 11.56
N SER A 13 6.07 1.55 11.69
CA SER A 13 5.88 0.87 12.98
C SER A 13 6.69 -0.42 13.00
N ASP A 14 7.26 -0.76 14.16
CA ASP A 14 7.95 -2.04 14.36
C ASP A 14 6.99 -3.22 14.55
N LYS A 15 5.72 -2.94 14.86
CA LYS A 15 4.73 -4.00 15.17
C LYS A 15 4.02 -4.54 13.92
N SER A 16 3.66 -3.65 13.00
CA SER A 16 2.87 -3.97 11.82
C SER A 16 3.07 -2.92 10.74
N VAL A 17 2.62 -3.25 9.53
CA VAL A 17 2.51 -2.26 8.44
C VAL A 17 1.62 -1.11 8.89
N VAL A 18 1.94 0.10 8.43
CA VAL A 18 1.15 1.30 8.71
C VAL A 18 0.31 1.63 7.48
N ILE A 19 -1.01 1.64 7.65
CA ILE A 19 -1.97 1.99 6.60
C ILE A 19 -2.52 3.38 6.91
N THR A 20 -2.39 4.30 5.97
CA THR A 20 -2.88 5.69 6.09
C THR A 20 -3.87 5.98 4.96
N PRO A 21 -5.14 6.29 5.24
CA PRO A 21 -6.04 6.87 4.25
C PRO A 21 -5.49 8.21 3.78
N MET A 22 -5.32 8.38 2.47
CA MET A 22 -4.81 9.61 1.88
C MET A 22 -5.97 10.45 1.36
N LEU A 23 -6.80 9.85 0.49
CA LEU A 23 -7.97 10.51 -0.10
C LEU A 23 -9.17 9.55 -0.10
N GLU A 24 -10.36 10.10 0.11
CA GLU A 24 -11.62 9.37 0.02
C GLU A 24 -12.64 10.20 -0.76
N SER A 25 -13.27 9.55 -1.73
CA SER A 25 -14.33 10.13 -2.56
C SER A 25 -15.37 9.08 -2.91
N ASP A 26 -16.47 9.49 -3.54
CA ASP A 26 -17.54 8.60 -3.98
C ASP A 26 -17.07 7.56 -5.03
N PHE A 27 -15.96 7.83 -5.72
CA PHE A 27 -15.44 6.99 -6.79
C PHE A 27 -14.29 6.07 -6.38
N GLY A 28 -13.73 6.27 -5.18
CA GLY A 28 -12.59 5.46 -4.75
C GLY A 28 -11.91 6.00 -3.49
N LYS A 29 -11.01 5.15 -2.96
CA LYS A 29 -10.14 5.46 -1.83
C LYS A 29 -8.70 5.29 -2.24
N GLU A 30 -7.87 6.24 -1.88
CA GLU A 30 -6.42 6.13 -1.97
C GLU A 30 -5.85 5.90 -0.57
N ILE A 31 -5.01 4.88 -0.45
CA ILE A 31 -4.32 4.53 0.78
C ILE A 31 -2.83 4.48 0.55
N ARG A 32 -2.07 4.91 1.55
CA ARG A 32 -0.62 4.71 1.63
C ARG A 32 -0.36 3.55 2.59
N ILE A 33 0.50 2.63 2.20
CA ILE A 33 0.95 1.53 3.05
C ILE A 33 2.46 1.62 3.20
N ALA A 34 2.94 1.73 4.44
CA ALA A 34 4.35 1.79 4.77
C ALA A 34 4.79 0.48 5.42
N PHE A 35 5.77 -0.18 4.79
CA PHE A 35 6.38 -1.42 5.24
C PHE A 35 7.79 -1.13 5.77
N LYS A 36 8.15 -1.71 6.92
CA LYS A 36 9.55 -2.02 7.23
C LYS A 36 9.94 -3.34 6.57
N GLU A 37 11.23 -3.54 6.33
CA GLU A 37 11.75 -4.78 5.78
C GLU A 37 11.31 -5.98 6.63
N GLY A 38 10.91 -7.08 5.96
CA GLY A 38 10.41 -8.29 6.60
C GLY A 38 8.96 -8.22 7.09
N GLN A 39 8.28 -7.07 7.03
CA GLN A 39 6.87 -7.00 7.37
C GLN A 39 5.99 -7.62 6.28
N ILE A 40 4.97 -8.35 6.72
CA ILE A 40 4.04 -9.05 5.83
C ILE A 40 2.63 -8.54 6.11
N MET A 41 1.94 -8.13 5.05
CA MET A 41 0.50 -7.95 5.09
C MET A 41 -0.16 -9.25 4.65
N LYS A 42 -0.93 -9.88 5.54
CA LYS A 42 -1.58 -11.17 5.26
C LYS A 42 -2.59 -11.03 4.12
N GLU A 43 -2.87 -12.17 3.48
CA GLU A 43 -3.87 -12.27 2.42
C GLU A 43 -5.22 -11.71 2.91
N HIS A 44 -5.82 -10.85 2.10
CA HIS A 44 -7.11 -10.24 2.37
C HIS A 44 -7.87 -10.10 1.05
N LYS A 45 -9.21 -10.29 1.11
CA LYS A 45 -10.09 -10.07 -0.03
C LYS A 45 -10.74 -8.70 0.05
N THR A 46 -10.72 -7.98 -1.06
CA THR A 46 -11.46 -6.73 -1.27
C THR A 46 -12.60 -6.96 -2.27
N LYS A 47 -13.70 -6.22 -2.12
CA LYS A 47 -14.88 -6.33 -2.98
C LYS A 47 -14.69 -5.73 -4.38
N PHE A 48 -13.76 -4.77 -4.50
CA PHE A 48 -13.52 -4.03 -5.73
C PHE A 48 -12.07 -4.23 -6.20
N PRO A 49 -11.80 -4.10 -7.51
CA PRO A 49 -10.44 -4.09 -8.03
C PRO A 49 -9.60 -3.00 -7.37
N ILE A 50 -8.31 -3.24 -7.24
CA ILE A 50 -7.35 -2.28 -6.71
C ILE A 50 -6.20 -2.10 -7.70
N ALA A 51 -5.59 -0.92 -7.67
CA ALA A 51 -4.30 -0.66 -8.30
C ALA A 51 -3.24 -0.52 -7.21
N VAL A 52 -2.07 -1.12 -7.42
CA VAL A 52 -0.94 -1.09 -6.48
C VAL A 52 0.29 -0.60 -7.23
N MET A 53 1.02 0.34 -6.64
CA MET A 53 2.28 0.87 -7.16
C MET A 53 3.28 0.99 -6.02
N THR A 54 4.52 0.55 -6.25
CA THR A 54 5.60 0.68 -5.27
C THR A 54 6.24 2.05 -5.44
N LEU A 55 5.93 2.99 -4.55
CA LEU A 55 6.51 4.34 -4.62
C LEU A 55 8.00 4.37 -4.28
N ARG A 56 8.45 3.49 -3.39
CA ARG A 56 9.84 3.34 -2.96
C ARG A 56 10.14 1.90 -2.57
N GLY A 57 11.32 1.41 -2.95
CA GLY A 57 11.79 0.06 -2.58
C GLY A 57 11.22 -1.06 -3.45
N SER A 58 10.98 -2.24 -2.87
CA SER A 58 10.46 -3.40 -3.57
C SER A 58 9.64 -4.27 -2.62
N ILE A 59 8.53 -4.85 -3.12
CA ILE A 59 7.69 -5.77 -2.37
C ILE A 59 7.38 -7.04 -3.18
N GLU A 60 7.18 -8.15 -2.48
CA GLU A 60 6.52 -9.33 -3.06
C GLU A 60 5.01 -9.19 -2.90
N PHE A 61 4.28 -9.27 -4.00
CA PHE A 61 2.82 -9.16 -4.06
C PHE A 61 2.19 -10.47 -4.53
N GLY A 62 1.31 -11.04 -3.70
CA GLY A 62 0.61 -12.28 -4.01
C GLY A 62 -0.75 -12.04 -4.68
N VAL A 63 -1.07 -12.81 -5.73
CA VAL A 63 -2.38 -12.83 -6.39
C VAL A 63 -2.78 -14.28 -6.63
N GLY A 64 -3.67 -14.80 -5.77
CA GLY A 64 -3.93 -16.24 -5.70
C GLY A 64 -2.64 -16.99 -5.40
N ASP A 65 -2.33 -18.01 -6.20
CA ASP A 65 -1.11 -18.81 -6.04
C ASP A 65 0.14 -18.19 -6.71
N LYS A 66 0.01 -17.00 -7.32
CA LYS A 66 1.11 -16.32 -8.02
C LYS A 66 1.74 -15.24 -7.15
N LYS A 67 3.05 -15.08 -7.30
CA LYS A 67 3.84 -14.02 -6.66
C LYS A 67 4.49 -13.14 -7.71
N PHE A 68 4.47 -11.84 -7.47
CA PHE A 68 5.07 -10.81 -8.33
C PHE A 68 6.02 -9.97 -7.49
N ILE A 69 7.15 -9.58 -8.04
CA ILE A 69 8.02 -8.58 -7.43
C ILE A 69 7.67 -7.22 -8.03
N LEU A 70 7.22 -6.29 -7.18
CA LEU A 70 6.89 -4.92 -7.57
C LEU A 70 8.01 -4.00 -7.08
N ASN A 71 8.93 -3.68 -7.99
CA ASN A 71 9.99 -2.71 -7.74
C ASN A 71 9.45 -1.28 -7.84
N GLU A 72 10.24 -0.32 -7.33
CA GLU A 72 9.96 1.11 -7.46
C GLU A 72 9.70 1.52 -8.91
N GLY A 73 8.58 2.23 -9.11
CA GLY A 73 8.07 2.63 -10.43
C GLY A 73 6.76 1.94 -10.78
#